data_AF-A0A7J8AWT0-F1
#
_entry.id   AF-A0A7J8AWT0-F1
#
_cell.length_a   1.000
_cell.length_b   1.000
_cell.length_c   1.000
_cell.angle_alpha   90.00
_cell.angle_beta   90.00
_cell.angle_gamma   90.00
#
_symmetry.space_group_name_H-M   'P 1'
#
loop_
_entity.id
_entity.type
_entity.pdbx_description
1 polymer ?
#
loop_
_entity_poly.entity_id
_entity_poly.type
_entity_poly.pdbx_seq_one_letter_code
_entity_poly.pdbx_strand_id
1 'polypeptide(L)'
;MGSPALWLALLLPPVLLLLLRVPPSRGFPGSGDSPLEDDEVGYSHTRYKDTPWCSPIKVKYGDVYCRAPQGGYYKTALGTRCDIRCRKGYELHGSSQLICQSNKRWSDKVICKHMEPPRIKCPSVKERIAEPNKLTVRVSWDTPEGRDTADGILTDVILKGLPPGSNFPEGDHKIQYTVYDRAENKGTCKFRVKVRVKRCGKLNVPENGYMKCSSDGDNYGATCEFSCIGGYELQGSPARVCQSNLAWSGTEPTCAAMNVNVGVRTAAALLDQFYEKRRLLIVSTPTARNLLYRLQLGMLQQAQCSLDLRHITVVELVGVFPTLIGRIGAKIMPPALALQLRLLLRIPLYSFSMVLVDKHGMDKERYVSLVTPVALFNLIDTFPLRKEEMVLQAEMGQACNT
;
A
#
# COMPACT_ATOMS: atom_id res chain seq x y z
N MET A 1 9.19 -33.65 4.45
CA MET A 1 9.33 -35.12 4.50
C MET A 1 8.84 -35.58 5.87
N GLY A 2 7.90 -36.54 5.92
CA GLY A 2 7.58 -37.33 7.13
C GLY A 2 6.28 -36.99 7.88
N SER A 3 5.18 -37.63 7.43
CA SER A 3 3.97 -38.21 8.09
C SER A 3 3.83 -38.27 9.64
N PRO A 4 2.69 -38.75 10.23
CA PRO A 4 1.40 -39.22 9.66
C PRO A 4 0.11 -38.72 10.36
N ALA A 5 -1.00 -39.12 9.75
CA ALA A 5 -2.39 -39.06 10.21
C ALA A 5 -2.74 -40.05 11.34
N LEU A 6 -3.76 -39.67 12.12
CA LEU A 6 -4.77 -40.48 12.82
C LEU A 6 -5.90 -39.46 13.13
N TRP A 7 -7.18 -39.73 12.95
CA TRP A 7 -8.09 -40.50 13.82
C TRP A 7 -9.24 -41.06 12.95
N LEU A 8 -9.39 -42.39 12.84
CA LEU A 8 -10.34 -43.22 13.60
C LEU A 8 -11.83 -42.89 13.35
N ALA A 9 -12.37 -43.53 12.31
CA ALA A 9 -13.78 -43.82 12.13
C ALA A 9 -14.06 -45.26 12.62
N LEU A 10 -15.25 -45.52 13.17
CA LEU A 10 -15.97 -46.77 13.55
C LEU A 10 -16.86 -46.39 14.76
N LEU A 11 -18.16 -46.69 14.96
CA LEU A 11 -19.19 -47.54 14.32
C LEU A 11 -20.59 -47.10 14.85
N LEU A 12 -21.59 -47.17 13.97
CA LEU A 12 -23.04 -47.57 14.02
C LEU A 12 -23.67 -48.07 15.37
N PRO A 13 -25.02 -48.26 15.55
CA PRO A 13 -26.07 -48.61 14.54
C PRO A 13 -27.50 -48.02 14.86
N PRO A 14 -28.67 -48.66 14.56
CA PRO A 14 -29.48 -48.48 13.35
C PRO A 14 -30.97 -48.14 13.64
N VAL A 15 -31.74 -47.64 12.67
CA VAL A 15 -33.23 -47.80 12.70
C VAL A 15 -33.80 -48.06 11.29
N LEU A 16 -34.09 -49.34 11.07
CA LEU A 16 -35.25 -50.01 10.46
C LEU A 16 -36.17 -49.29 9.44
N LEU A 17 -36.29 -49.93 8.28
CA LEU A 17 -37.39 -49.81 7.30
C LEU A 17 -38.77 -50.10 7.92
N LEU A 18 -39.79 -49.37 7.45
CA LEU A 18 -41.13 -49.94 7.25
C LEU A 18 -41.89 -49.20 6.15
N LEU A 19 -42.10 -49.95 5.06
CA LEU A 19 -43.12 -49.74 4.03
C LEU A 19 -44.51 -49.70 4.70
N LEU A 20 -45.42 -48.87 4.19
CA LEU A 20 -46.85 -49.19 4.16
C LEU A 20 -47.58 -48.36 3.09
N ARG A 21 -47.82 -49.04 1.96
CA ARG A 21 -48.97 -48.83 1.07
C ARG A 21 -50.26 -49.04 1.86
N VAL A 22 -51.26 -48.20 1.63
CA VAL A 22 -52.68 -48.52 1.90
C VAL A 22 -53.52 -47.97 0.73
N PRO A 23 -54.62 -48.66 0.36
CA PRO A 23 -54.87 -49.07 -1.03
C PRO A 23 -56.25 -48.52 -1.54
N PRO A 24 -56.75 -49.01 -2.69
CA PRO A 24 -57.91 -48.48 -3.40
C PRO A 24 -59.19 -49.30 -3.14
N SER A 25 -60.35 -48.72 -3.47
CA SER A 25 -61.64 -49.40 -3.70
C SER A 25 -62.68 -48.32 -3.98
N ARG A 26 -63.74 -48.47 -4.76
CA ARG A 26 -64.44 -49.55 -5.51
C ARG A 26 -65.48 -48.76 -6.36
N GLY A 27 -66.05 -49.20 -7.48
CA GLY A 27 -66.11 -50.44 -8.26
C GLY A 27 -67.00 -50.12 -9.48
N PHE A 28 -66.68 -50.65 -10.68
CA PHE A 28 -67.35 -51.78 -11.37
C PHE A 28 -68.75 -51.47 -11.97
N PRO A 29 -69.25 -52.22 -12.99
CA PRO A 29 -68.61 -53.08 -14.01
C PRO A 29 -69.21 -52.99 -15.45
N GLY A 30 -68.51 -53.56 -16.45
CA GLY A 30 -69.02 -54.22 -17.69
C GLY A 30 -69.71 -53.31 -18.75
N SER A 31 -69.65 -53.53 -20.07
CA SER A 31 -69.29 -54.63 -20.98
C SER A 31 -69.05 -53.97 -22.36
N GLY A 32 -68.16 -54.42 -23.25
CA GLY A 32 -68.41 -55.55 -24.16
C GLY A 32 -68.39 -55.05 -25.63
N ASP A 33 -67.58 -55.72 -26.45
CA ASP A 33 -67.62 -55.92 -27.90
C ASP A 33 -67.79 -54.77 -28.92
N SER A 34 -66.82 -54.73 -29.83
CA SER A 34 -66.87 -54.15 -31.18
C SER A 34 -67.86 -54.88 -32.09
N PRO A 35 -68.51 -54.18 -33.03
CA PRO A 35 -68.12 -54.40 -34.44
C PRO A 35 -68.18 -53.14 -35.33
N LEU A 36 -67.49 -53.28 -36.45
CA LEU A 36 -67.68 -52.53 -37.69
C LEU A 36 -69.15 -52.55 -38.09
N GLU A 37 -69.72 -51.39 -38.42
CA GLU A 37 -70.45 -51.16 -39.67
C GLU A 37 -70.83 -49.69 -39.81
N ASP A 38 -70.80 -49.25 -41.06
CA ASP A 38 -71.06 -47.91 -41.55
C ASP A 38 -72.45 -47.41 -41.17
N ASP A 39 -72.54 -46.14 -40.79
CA ASP A 39 -73.70 -45.32 -41.09
C ASP A 39 -73.24 -43.87 -41.27
N GLU A 40 -72.99 -43.56 -42.55
CA GLU A 40 -73.09 -42.23 -43.15
C GLU A 40 -74.25 -41.42 -42.54
N VAL A 41 -73.94 -40.47 -41.66
CA VAL A 41 -74.80 -39.29 -41.46
C VAL A 41 -73.91 -38.07 -41.30
N GLY A 42 -73.85 -37.30 -42.39
CA GLY A 42 -73.06 -36.09 -42.49
C GLY A 42 -73.37 -35.07 -41.40
N TYR A 43 -72.33 -34.69 -40.68
CA TYR A 43 -72.13 -33.29 -40.31
C TYR A 43 -70.90 -32.79 -41.07
N SER A 44 -71.12 -32.45 -42.34
CA SER A 44 -70.27 -31.48 -43.00
C SER A 44 -70.34 -30.19 -42.17
N HIS A 45 -69.29 -29.91 -41.40
CA HIS A 45 -69.11 -28.58 -40.83
C HIS A 45 -68.74 -27.64 -41.98
N THR A 46 -69.72 -27.28 -42.81
CA THR A 46 -69.64 -26.21 -43.80
C THR A 46 -69.63 -24.85 -43.08
N ARG A 47 -68.60 -24.59 -42.26
CA ARG A 47 -68.44 -23.30 -41.57
C ARG A 47 -67.01 -22.77 -41.52
N TYR A 48 -66.13 -23.15 -42.44
CA TYR A 48 -64.89 -22.40 -42.67
C TYR A 48 -64.58 -22.36 -44.17
N LYS A 49 -64.72 -21.17 -44.79
CA LYS A 49 -64.49 -20.94 -46.23
C LYS A 49 -62.99 -20.81 -46.60
N ASP A 50 -62.11 -20.72 -45.60
CA ASP A 50 -60.71 -20.33 -45.82
C ASP A 50 -59.76 -21.43 -45.34
N THR A 51 -58.67 -21.68 -46.06
CA THR A 51 -57.60 -22.62 -45.70
C THR A 51 -56.28 -21.88 -45.41
N PRO A 52 -55.43 -22.40 -44.49
CA PRO A 52 -54.11 -21.80 -44.23
C PRO A 52 -53.27 -21.75 -45.51
N TRP A 53 -52.84 -20.55 -45.93
CA TRP A 53 -52.12 -20.35 -47.20
C TRP A 53 -50.64 -20.03 -46.99
N CYS A 54 -50.34 -19.08 -46.10
CA CYS A 54 -48.98 -18.72 -45.71
C CYS A 54 -48.58 -19.36 -44.37
N SER A 55 -47.28 -19.45 -44.09
CA SER A 55 -46.80 -19.92 -42.79
C SER A 55 -47.11 -18.91 -41.66
N PRO A 56 -47.36 -19.36 -40.42
CA PRO A 56 -47.56 -18.46 -39.28
C PRO A 56 -46.33 -17.57 -39.04
N ILE A 57 -46.54 -16.26 -38.95
CA ILE A 57 -45.46 -15.30 -38.67
C ILE A 57 -45.19 -15.27 -37.16
N LYS A 58 -43.91 -15.35 -36.80
CA LYS A 58 -43.42 -15.02 -35.46
C LYS A 58 -42.30 -13.99 -35.62
N VAL A 59 -42.49 -12.77 -35.10
CA VAL A 59 -41.46 -11.73 -35.09
C VAL A 59 -40.81 -11.72 -33.71
N LYS A 60 -39.49 -11.89 -33.66
CA LYS A 60 -38.74 -11.81 -32.41
C LYS A 60 -38.73 -10.35 -31.93
N TYR A 61 -39.12 -10.10 -30.68
CA TYR A 61 -39.22 -8.76 -30.08
C TYR A 61 -40.22 -7.80 -30.77
N GLY A 62 -41.23 -8.36 -31.46
CA GLY A 62 -42.32 -7.60 -32.06
C GLY A 62 -43.65 -8.33 -31.91
N ASP A 63 -44.74 -7.55 -31.97
CA ASP A 63 -46.10 -8.03 -31.91
C ASP A 63 -46.73 -7.97 -33.32
N VAL A 64 -47.45 -9.02 -33.67
CA VAL A 64 -48.01 -9.22 -35.01
C VAL A 64 -49.53 -9.22 -34.92
N TYR A 65 -50.17 -8.27 -35.58
CA TYR A 65 -51.63 -8.14 -35.60
C TYR A 65 -52.17 -8.43 -37.00
N CYS A 66 -52.64 -9.66 -37.21
CA CYS A 66 -53.17 -10.12 -38.50
C CYS A 66 -54.69 -10.03 -38.58
N ARG A 67 -55.20 -9.52 -39.71
CA ARG A 67 -56.62 -9.50 -40.08
C ARG A 67 -56.83 -10.31 -41.36
N ALA A 68 -57.59 -11.39 -41.25
CA ALA A 68 -57.97 -12.22 -42.40
C ALA A 68 -59.03 -11.50 -43.26
N PRO A 69 -59.07 -11.74 -44.58
CA PRO A 69 -60.14 -11.22 -45.43
C PRO A 69 -61.50 -11.72 -44.91
N GLN A 70 -62.51 -10.86 -44.89
CA GLN A 70 -63.90 -11.21 -44.52
C GLN A 70 -64.11 -11.79 -43.11
N GLY A 71 -63.15 -11.62 -42.19
CA GLY A 71 -63.26 -12.16 -40.82
C GLY A 71 -63.02 -13.67 -40.73
N GLY A 72 -62.32 -14.24 -41.72
CA GLY A 72 -61.94 -15.65 -41.78
C GLY A 72 -61.25 -16.15 -40.50
N TYR A 73 -61.49 -17.42 -40.18
CA TYR A 73 -60.97 -18.06 -38.97
C TYR A 73 -59.43 -18.17 -38.97
N TYR A 74 -58.84 -18.42 -40.14
CA TYR A 74 -57.39 -18.60 -40.26
C TYR A 74 -56.69 -17.27 -40.55
N LYS A 75 -55.86 -16.82 -39.61
CA LYS A 75 -55.00 -15.62 -39.72
C LYS A 75 -53.81 -15.77 -40.69
N THR A 76 -53.87 -16.73 -41.59
CA THR A 76 -52.84 -17.03 -42.61
C THR A 76 -53.44 -17.33 -43.99
N ALA A 77 -54.73 -17.04 -44.19
CA ALA A 77 -55.39 -17.20 -45.49
C ALA A 77 -54.81 -16.22 -46.54
N LEU A 78 -54.98 -16.55 -47.82
CA LEU A 78 -54.54 -15.71 -48.95
C LEU A 78 -55.11 -14.28 -48.81
N GLY A 79 -54.27 -13.25 -48.95
CA GLY A 79 -54.69 -11.85 -48.83
C GLY A 79 -54.81 -11.31 -47.39
N THR A 80 -54.52 -12.12 -46.36
CA THR A 80 -54.41 -11.63 -44.96
C THR A 80 -53.39 -10.50 -44.86
N ARG A 81 -53.73 -9.43 -44.13
CA ARG A 81 -52.84 -8.31 -43.82
C ARG A 81 -52.41 -8.34 -42.36
N CYS A 82 -51.12 -8.28 -42.10
CA CYS A 82 -50.55 -8.26 -40.76
C CYS A 82 -49.80 -6.96 -40.51
N ASP A 83 -50.23 -6.20 -39.51
CA ASP A 83 -49.54 -5.01 -39.04
C ASP A 83 -48.48 -5.42 -38.00
N ILE A 84 -47.24 -4.98 -38.20
CA ILE A 84 -46.09 -5.33 -37.35
C ILE A 84 -45.73 -4.14 -36.47
N ARG A 85 -45.61 -4.37 -35.16
CA ARG A 85 -45.15 -3.36 -34.20
C ARG A 85 -43.98 -3.92 -33.39
N CYS A 86 -42.85 -3.24 -33.39
CA CYS A 86 -41.72 -3.62 -32.55
C CYS A 86 -41.96 -3.20 -31.09
N ARG A 87 -41.41 -3.97 -30.14
CA ARG A 87 -41.46 -3.63 -28.71
C ARG A 87 -40.60 -2.38 -28.43
N LYS A 88 -40.85 -1.73 -27.30
CA LYS A 88 -40.10 -0.53 -26.87
C LYS A 88 -38.59 -0.80 -26.90
N GLY A 89 -37.84 0.12 -27.49
CA GLY A 89 -36.39 -0.01 -27.69
C GLY A 89 -35.99 -0.74 -28.98
N TYR A 90 -36.90 -1.37 -29.73
CA TYR A 90 -36.56 -2.02 -31.00
C TYR A 90 -37.08 -1.24 -32.20
N GLU A 91 -36.24 -1.05 -33.21
CA GLU A 91 -36.60 -0.41 -34.47
C GLU A 91 -37.02 -1.45 -35.51
N LEU A 92 -38.03 -1.11 -36.32
CA LEU A 92 -38.54 -1.96 -37.39
C LEU A 92 -37.65 -1.83 -38.63
N HIS A 93 -37.13 -2.95 -39.11
CA HIS A 93 -36.42 -3.04 -40.38
C HIS A 93 -37.23 -3.89 -41.38
N GLY A 94 -37.72 -3.25 -42.44
CA GLY A 94 -38.62 -3.83 -43.44
C GLY A 94 -40.00 -3.14 -43.46
N SER A 95 -40.96 -3.72 -44.18
CA SER A 95 -42.32 -3.17 -44.30
C SER A 95 -43.14 -3.30 -43.01
N SER A 96 -43.87 -2.25 -42.61
CA SER A 96 -44.75 -2.26 -41.41
C SER A 96 -46.03 -3.07 -41.59
N GLN A 97 -46.37 -3.44 -42.82
CA GLN A 97 -47.52 -4.28 -43.15
C GLN A 97 -47.08 -5.41 -44.10
N LEU A 98 -47.48 -6.64 -43.76
CA LEU A 98 -47.22 -7.82 -44.57
C LEU A 98 -48.52 -8.38 -45.14
N ILE A 99 -48.47 -8.83 -46.41
CA ILE A 99 -49.62 -9.42 -47.10
C ILE A 99 -49.28 -10.84 -47.54
N CYS A 100 -50.19 -11.80 -47.28
CA CYS A 100 -50.05 -13.17 -47.76
C CYS A 100 -50.35 -13.25 -49.27
N GLN A 101 -49.35 -13.62 -50.07
CA GLN A 101 -49.43 -13.65 -51.53
C GLN A 101 -49.79 -15.03 -52.09
N SER A 102 -50.19 -15.07 -53.37
CA SER A 102 -50.57 -16.31 -54.07
C SER A 102 -49.46 -17.36 -54.13
N ASN A 103 -48.19 -16.91 -54.11
CA ASN A 103 -46.99 -17.75 -54.05
C ASN A 103 -46.75 -18.44 -52.69
N LYS A 104 -47.71 -18.38 -51.75
CA LYS A 104 -47.64 -18.94 -50.39
C LYS A 104 -46.53 -18.32 -49.52
N ARG A 105 -46.09 -17.10 -49.85
CA ARG A 105 -45.11 -16.32 -49.07
C ARG A 105 -45.70 -14.98 -48.65
N TRP A 106 -45.11 -14.40 -47.61
CA TRP A 106 -45.39 -13.02 -47.20
C TRP A 106 -44.66 -12.03 -48.11
N SER A 107 -45.24 -10.84 -48.28
CA SER A 107 -44.76 -9.81 -49.19
C SER A 107 -43.33 -9.31 -48.94
N ASP A 108 -42.88 -9.34 -47.68
CA ASP A 108 -41.57 -8.85 -47.26
C ASP A 108 -41.10 -9.60 -46.00
N LYS A 109 -39.81 -9.45 -45.65
CA LYS A 109 -39.22 -10.00 -44.42
C LYS A 109 -38.99 -8.88 -43.41
N VAL A 110 -39.54 -9.03 -42.21
CA VAL A 110 -39.44 -8.02 -41.15
C VAL A 110 -38.56 -8.50 -40.00
N ILE A 111 -37.75 -7.58 -39.46
CA ILE A 111 -36.89 -7.84 -38.30
C ILE A 111 -36.95 -6.63 -37.38
N CYS A 112 -37.22 -6.85 -36.10
CA CYS A 112 -37.05 -5.83 -35.05
C CYS A 112 -35.60 -5.92 -34.53
N LYS A 113 -34.81 -4.86 -34.69
CA LYS A 113 -33.41 -4.80 -34.23
C LYS A 113 -33.23 -3.68 -33.21
N HIS A 114 -32.41 -3.93 -32.19
CA HIS A 114 -32.01 -2.91 -31.23
C HIS A 114 -30.66 -2.31 -31.65
N MET A 115 -30.58 -0.98 -31.74
CA MET A 115 -29.36 -0.27 -32.14
C MET A 115 -28.97 0.85 -31.15
N GLU A 116 -29.77 1.12 -30.13
CA GLU A 116 -29.43 2.15 -29.15
C GLU A 116 -28.41 1.60 -28.14
N PRO A 117 -27.29 2.28 -27.90
CA PRO A 117 -26.35 1.85 -26.88
C PRO A 117 -26.88 2.17 -25.47
N PRO A 118 -26.55 1.34 -24.47
CA PRO A 118 -26.98 1.56 -23.10
C PRO A 118 -26.36 2.84 -22.52
N ARG A 119 -27.15 3.60 -21.77
CA ARG A 119 -26.72 4.84 -21.09
C ARG A 119 -26.18 4.52 -19.70
N ILE A 120 -24.99 5.01 -19.39
CA ILE A 120 -24.34 4.82 -18.08
C ILE A 120 -24.02 6.18 -17.46
N LYS A 121 -24.42 6.38 -16.19
CA LYS A 121 -24.14 7.63 -15.46
C LYS A 121 -22.78 7.55 -14.80
N CYS A 122 -21.91 8.53 -15.06
CA CYS A 122 -20.57 8.55 -14.47
C CYS A 122 -20.55 9.10 -13.03
N PRO A 123 -19.78 8.48 -12.13
CA PRO A 123 -19.48 9.07 -10.83
C PRO A 123 -18.73 10.40 -10.96
N SER A 124 -19.07 11.38 -10.12
CA SER A 124 -18.44 12.71 -10.06
C SER A 124 -17.41 12.77 -8.94
N VAL A 125 -16.40 11.89 -9.00
CA VAL A 125 -15.34 11.86 -7.98
C VAL A 125 -14.47 13.13 -8.09
N LYS A 126 -14.42 13.90 -7.01
CA LYS A 126 -13.56 15.09 -6.88
C LYS A 126 -12.11 14.70 -6.56
N GLU A 127 -11.19 15.63 -6.75
CA GLU A 127 -9.79 15.52 -6.30
C GLU A 127 -9.69 15.09 -4.83
N ARG A 128 -8.70 14.27 -4.51
CA ARG A 128 -8.41 13.78 -3.15
C ARG A 128 -6.98 14.09 -2.77
N ILE A 129 -6.79 14.49 -1.52
CA ILE A 129 -5.49 14.79 -0.94
C ILE A 129 -5.12 13.65 0.00
N ALA A 130 -3.87 13.18 -0.07
CA ALA A 130 -3.38 12.13 0.83
C ALA A 130 -3.41 12.59 2.29
N GLU A 131 -3.68 11.64 3.18
CA GLU A 131 -3.64 11.83 4.64
C GLU A 131 -2.21 12.11 5.14
N PRO A 132 -2.04 12.65 6.37
CA PRO A 132 -0.73 12.88 6.95
C PRO A 132 0.13 11.60 6.96
N ASN A 133 1.40 11.74 6.57
CA ASN A 133 2.38 10.65 6.53
C ASN A 133 1.99 9.49 5.58
N LYS A 134 1.14 9.76 4.58
CA LYS A 134 0.73 8.82 3.53
C LYS A 134 0.98 9.39 2.13
N LEU A 135 1.24 8.48 1.18
CA LEU A 135 1.38 8.79 -0.25
C LEU A 135 0.18 8.29 -1.08
N THR A 136 -0.73 7.58 -0.42
CA THR A 136 -1.93 7.01 -1.03
C THR A 136 -3.16 7.49 -0.30
N VAL A 137 -4.30 7.49 -1.01
CA VAL A 137 -5.60 7.81 -0.43
C VAL A 137 -6.61 6.75 -0.82
N ARG A 138 -7.47 6.36 0.13
CA ARG A 138 -8.55 5.44 -0.13
C ARG A 138 -9.68 6.17 -0.84
N VAL A 139 -10.02 5.75 -2.05
CA VAL A 139 -11.09 6.41 -2.85
C VAL A 139 -12.20 5.43 -3.12
N SER A 140 -13.42 5.76 -2.70
CA SER A 140 -14.64 5.01 -2.97
C SER A 140 -15.62 5.85 -3.79
N TRP A 141 -16.40 5.16 -4.62
CA TRP A 141 -17.52 5.69 -5.38
C TRP A 141 -18.54 4.59 -5.62
N ASP A 142 -19.79 4.97 -5.89
CA ASP A 142 -20.85 4.02 -6.20
C ASP A 142 -20.64 3.44 -7.59
N THR A 143 -20.75 2.11 -7.72
CA THR A 143 -20.64 1.43 -9.00
C THR A 143 -21.76 1.91 -9.93
N PRO A 144 -21.43 2.48 -11.12
CA PRO A 144 -22.44 3.06 -11.99
C PRO A 144 -23.30 1.98 -12.64
N GLU A 145 -24.61 2.21 -12.67
CA GLU A 145 -25.57 1.31 -13.31
C GLU A 145 -25.81 1.73 -14.78
N GLY A 146 -25.85 0.74 -15.68
CA GLY A 146 -26.29 0.93 -17.05
C GLY A 146 -27.81 0.92 -17.14
N ARG A 147 -28.39 1.77 -17.99
CA ARG A 147 -29.82 1.76 -18.30
C ARG A 147 -30.03 1.78 -19.80
N ASP A 148 -30.85 0.84 -20.26
CA ASP A 148 -31.19 0.63 -21.65
C ASP A 148 -32.70 0.66 -21.87
N THR A 149 -33.14 1.11 -23.05
CA THR A 149 -34.54 1.24 -23.43
C THR A 149 -35.21 -0.10 -23.73
N ALA A 150 -34.45 -1.10 -24.23
CA ALA A 150 -34.92 -2.45 -24.54
C ALA A 150 -34.74 -3.42 -23.36
N ASP A 151 -33.60 -3.36 -22.67
CA ASP A 151 -33.23 -4.35 -21.64
C ASP A 151 -33.43 -3.88 -20.19
N GLY A 152 -33.68 -2.59 -19.94
CA GLY A 152 -33.90 -2.06 -18.59
C GLY A 152 -32.61 -1.74 -17.85
N ILE A 153 -32.39 -2.29 -16.65
CA ILE A 153 -31.19 -2.03 -15.83
C ILE A 153 -30.14 -3.11 -16.11
N LEU A 154 -28.92 -2.67 -16.47
CA LEU A 154 -27.77 -3.51 -16.74
C LEU A 154 -26.80 -3.43 -15.55
N THR A 155 -26.70 -4.51 -14.77
CA THR A 155 -25.84 -4.61 -13.58
C THR A 155 -24.46 -5.20 -13.88
N ASP A 156 -24.31 -5.92 -14.98
CA ASP A 156 -23.02 -6.48 -15.41
C ASP A 156 -22.16 -5.37 -16.03
N VAL A 157 -21.31 -4.78 -15.20
CA VAL A 157 -20.45 -3.65 -15.57
C VAL A 157 -18.98 -4.08 -15.51
N ILE A 158 -18.27 -3.86 -16.60
CA ILE A 158 -16.85 -4.19 -16.72
C ILE A 158 -16.02 -2.97 -16.32
N LEU A 159 -15.28 -3.10 -15.23
CA LEU A 159 -14.33 -2.09 -14.74
C LEU A 159 -12.96 -2.26 -15.41
N LYS A 160 -12.41 -1.15 -15.89
CA LYS A 160 -10.99 -1.00 -16.22
C LYS A 160 -10.38 0.10 -15.35
N GLY A 161 -9.33 -0.25 -14.61
CA GLY A 161 -8.66 0.63 -13.66
C GLY A 161 -8.69 0.07 -12.24
N LEU A 162 -8.27 0.88 -11.26
CA LEU A 162 -8.29 0.51 -9.85
C LEU A 162 -9.75 0.45 -9.33
N PRO A 163 -10.11 -0.55 -8.50
CA PRO A 163 -11.46 -0.69 -7.97
C PRO A 163 -11.80 0.35 -6.90
N PRO A 164 -13.08 0.70 -6.73
CA PRO A 164 -13.52 1.56 -5.63
C PRO A 164 -13.15 0.94 -4.27
N GLY A 165 -12.78 1.78 -3.32
CA GLY A 165 -12.35 1.38 -1.98
C GLY A 165 -10.88 0.94 -1.88
N SER A 166 -10.12 0.97 -2.99
CA SER A 166 -8.68 0.70 -3.00
C SER A 166 -7.85 1.96 -2.69
N ASN A 167 -6.54 1.77 -2.48
CA ASN A 167 -5.58 2.84 -2.22
C ASN A 167 -4.99 3.34 -3.54
N PHE A 168 -5.24 4.61 -3.84
CA PHE A 168 -4.74 5.26 -5.05
C PHE A 168 -3.44 6.01 -4.72
N PRO A 169 -2.33 5.74 -5.44
CA PRO A 169 -1.10 6.51 -5.29
C PRO A 169 -1.23 7.91 -5.92
N GLU A 170 -0.26 8.77 -5.63
CA GLU A 170 -0.15 10.10 -6.24
C GLU A 170 -0.23 10.03 -7.77
N GLY A 171 -1.07 10.89 -8.37
CA GLY A 171 -1.21 10.99 -9.82
C GLY A 171 -2.66 10.96 -10.33
N ASP A 172 -2.77 10.85 -11.66
CA ASP A 172 -4.03 10.87 -12.40
C ASP A 172 -4.44 9.46 -12.84
N HIS A 173 -5.47 8.91 -12.20
CA HIS A 173 -5.96 7.55 -12.46
C HIS A 173 -7.20 7.58 -13.35
N LYS A 174 -7.11 6.95 -14.52
CA LYS A 174 -8.24 6.85 -15.47
C LYS A 174 -9.06 5.61 -15.16
N ILE A 175 -10.34 5.82 -14.84
CA ILE A 175 -11.31 4.75 -14.59
C ILE A 175 -12.30 4.68 -15.74
N GLN A 176 -12.57 3.47 -16.21
CA GLN A 176 -13.53 3.22 -17.27
C GLN A 176 -14.48 2.08 -16.89
N TYR A 177 -15.78 2.36 -16.97
CA TYR A 177 -16.83 1.35 -16.90
C TYR A 177 -17.41 1.12 -18.30
N THR A 178 -17.62 -0.15 -18.63
CA THR A 178 -18.23 -0.57 -19.89
C THR A 178 -19.40 -1.49 -19.62
N VAL A 179 -20.52 -1.24 -20.27
CA VAL A 179 -21.72 -2.08 -20.22
C VAL A 179 -22.11 -2.50 -21.64
N TYR A 180 -22.57 -3.72 -21.77
CA TYR A 180 -23.09 -4.27 -23.02
C TYR A 180 -24.57 -4.60 -22.85
N ASP A 181 -25.37 -4.30 -23.87
CA ASP A 181 -26.76 -4.77 -23.93
C ASP A 181 -26.82 -6.20 -24.53
N ARG A 182 -28.03 -6.78 -24.66
CA ARG A 182 -28.20 -8.10 -25.29
C ARG A 182 -28.01 -8.11 -26.80
N ALA A 183 -27.99 -6.94 -27.43
CA ALA A 183 -27.70 -6.76 -28.85
C ALA A 183 -26.21 -6.46 -29.10
N GLU A 184 -25.37 -6.58 -28.07
CA GLU A 184 -23.93 -6.28 -28.06
C GLU A 184 -23.55 -4.81 -28.32
N ASN A 185 -24.50 -3.87 -28.21
CA ASN A 185 -24.24 -2.45 -28.20
C ASN A 185 -23.48 -2.05 -26.92
N LYS A 186 -22.54 -1.12 -27.06
CA LYS A 186 -21.57 -0.77 -26.03
C LYS A 186 -21.81 0.62 -25.46
N GLY A 187 -22.09 0.69 -24.16
CA GLY A 187 -22.08 1.92 -23.37
C GLY A 187 -20.76 2.05 -22.61
N THR A 188 -20.14 3.24 -22.61
CA THR A 188 -18.92 3.48 -21.82
C THR A 188 -19.00 4.76 -21.01
N CYS A 189 -18.59 4.67 -19.75
CA CYS A 189 -18.36 5.81 -18.87
C CYS A 189 -16.87 5.91 -18.55
N LYS A 190 -16.30 7.12 -18.66
CA LYS A 190 -14.90 7.38 -18.31
C LYS A 190 -14.81 8.57 -17.37
N PHE A 191 -14.11 8.41 -16.26
CA PHE A 191 -13.81 9.49 -15.32
C PHE A 191 -12.38 9.36 -14.79
N ARG A 192 -11.90 10.41 -14.12
CA ARG A 192 -10.54 10.46 -13.58
C ARG A 192 -10.59 10.69 -12.08
N VAL A 193 -9.73 9.98 -11.36
CA VAL A 193 -9.46 10.18 -9.94
C VAL A 193 -8.08 10.82 -9.83
N LYS A 194 -8.03 12.10 -9.47
CA LYS A 194 -6.78 12.83 -9.24
C LYS A 194 -6.43 12.78 -7.76
N VAL A 195 -5.26 12.21 -7.45
CA VAL A 195 -4.70 12.17 -6.10
C VAL A 195 -3.50 13.09 -6.03
N ARG A 196 -3.51 14.02 -5.08
CA ARG A 196 -2.36 14.90 -4.80
C ARG A 196 -1.78 14.63 -3.42
N VAL A 197 -0.45 14.67 -3.33
CA VAL A 197 0.27 14.70 -2.07
C VAL A 197 0.74 16.13 -1.86
N LYS A 198 0.37 16.74 -0.73
CA LYS A 198 0.94 18.03 -0.33
C LYS A 198 2.38 17.80 0.11
N ARG A 199 3.32 18.63 -0.36
CA ARG A 199 4.74 18.51 -0.04
C ARG A 199 5.32 19.84 0.44
N CYS A 200 6.17 19.79 1.44
CA CYS A 200 6.98 20.92 1.89
C CYS A 200 8.24 21.06 1.04
N GLY A 201 9.01 22.14 1.23
CA GLY A 201 10.33 22.26 0.62
C GLY A 201 11.26 21.14 1.09
N LYS A 202 12.09 20.58 0.21
CA LYS A 202 13.02 19.50 0.58
C LYS A 202 14.03 20.00 1.62
N LEU A 203 14.16 19.29 2.75
CA LEU A 203 15.18 19.57 3.74
C LEU A 203 16.52 18.97 3.33
N ASN A 204 17.59 19.62 3.76
CA ASN A 204 18.96 19.15 3.58
C ASN A 204 19.49 18.59 4.89
N VAL A 205 20.40 17.63 4.78
CA VAL A 205 21.12 17.09 5.94
C VAL A 205 22.01 18.21 6.51
N PRO A 206 21.98 18.48 7.83
CA PRO A 206 22.88 19.44 8.44
C PRO A 206 24.34 19.03 8.22
N GLU A 207 25.22 20.01 7.99
CA GLU A 207 26.66 19.75 7.98
C GLU A 207 27.08 19.18 9.34
N ASN A 208 27.92 18.14 9.35
CA ASN A 208 28.28 17.40 10.57
C ASN A 208 27.07 16.81 11.34
N GLY A 209 26.01 16.47 10.62
CA GLY A 209 24.82 15.83 11.18
C GLY A 209 24.21 14.74 10.31
N TYR A 210 23.09 14.25 10.80
CA TYR A 210 22.29 13.15 10.28
C TYR A 210 20.83 13.60 10.21
N MET A 211 20.09 13.08 9.23
CA MET A 211 18.66 13.32 9.06
C MET A 211 17.98 12.01 8.70
N LYS A 212 16.95 11.64 9.47
CA LYS A 212 16.08 10.49 9.19
C LYS A 212 14.65 10.96 9.06
N CYS A 213 14.03 10.69 7.91
CA CYS A 213 12.65 11.10 7.66
C CYS A 213 11.70 9.92 7.52
N SER A 214 10.44 10.12 7.88
CA SER A 214 9.36 9.19 7.60
C SER A 214 8.82 9.35 6.17
N SER A 215 8.15 8.30 5.67
CA SER A 215 7.46 8.30 4.38
C SER A 215 8.39 8.69 3.21
N ASP A 216 8.12 9.80 2.50
CA ASP A 216 8.88 10.24 1.32
C ASP A 216 9.77 11.45 1.63
N GLY A 217 9.89 11.81 2.91
CA GLY A 217 10.80 12.84 3.40
C GLY A 217 10.29 14.28 3.33
N ASP A 218 9.28 14.58 2.52
CA ASP A 218 8.73 15.94 2.37
C ASP A 218 7.20 16.00 2.30
N ASN A 219 6.51 14.86 2.33
CA ASN A 219 5.06 14.82 2.23
C ASN A 219 4.39 15.35 3.51
N TYR A 220 3.19 15.88 3.40
CA TYR A 220 2.42 16.39 4.53
C TYR A 220 2.31 15.34 5.63
N GLY A 221 2.66 15.72 6.86
CA GLY A 221 2.76 14.83 8.02
C GLY A 221 4.05 14.01 8.10
N ALA A 222 4.98 14.12 7.15
CA ALA A 222 6.31 13.53 7.26
C ALA A 222 7.08 14.21 8.40
N THR A 223 7.76 13.40 9.20
CA THR A 223 8.61 13.85 10.30
C THR A 223 10.05 13.53 9.97
N CYS A 224 10.92 14.54 10.02
CA CYS A 224 12.37 14.40 9.90
C CYS A 224 13.02 14.65 11.25
N GLU A 225 13.79 13.69 11.73
CA GLU A 225 14.59 13.75 12.96
C GLU A 225 16.05 14.03 12.62
N PHE A 226 16.69 14.86 13.44
CA PHE A 226 18.03 15.35 13.23
C PHE A 226 18.93 14.99 14.41
N SER A 227 20.12 14.50 14.09
CA SER A 227 21.14 14.12 15.08
C SER A 227 22.50 14.62 14.61
N CYS A 228 23.43 14.94 15.51
CA CYS A 228 24.75 15.39 15.11
C CYS A 228 25.79 14.28 15.19
N ILE A 229 26.85 14.37 14.38
CA ILE A 229 28.03 13.52 14.57
C ILE A 229 28.66 13.86 15.92
N GLY A 230 29.44 12.92 16.46
CA GLY A 230 30.08 13.11 17.76
C GLY A 230 30.86 14.41 17.81
N GLY A 231 30.66 15.19 18.86
CA GLY A 231 31.38 16.45 19.12
C GLY A 231 30.84 17.65 18.37
N TYR A 232 29.71 17.46 17.75
CA TYR A 232 28.80 18.54 17.41
C TYR A 232 27.55 18.40 18.27
N GLU A 233 26.91 19.52 18.53
CA GLU A 233 25.70 19.63 19.32
C GLU A 233 24.62 20.29 18.46
N LEU A 234 23.41 19.73 18.54
CA LEU A 234 22.30 20.19 17.73
C LEU A 234 21.82 21.55 18.23
N GLN A 235 21.77 22.52 17.33
CA GLN A 235 21.11 23.80 17.52
C GLN A 235 19.87 23.85 16.63
N GLY A 236 18.74 24.30 17.19
CA GLY A 236 17.45 24.30 16.51
C GLY A 236 16.56 23.14 16.94
N SER A 237 15.68 22.69 16.06
CA SER A 237 14.67 21.66 16.39
C SER A 237 15.19 20.24 16.13
N PRO A 238 15.13 19.31 17.11
CA PRO A 238 15.56 17.91 16.94
C PRO A 238 14.67 17.12 15.98
N ALA A 239 13.45 17.58 15.76
CA ALA A 239 12.57 17.03 14.75
C ALA A 239 11.74 18.15 14.10
N ARG A 240 11.44 17.97 12.82
CA ARG A 240 10.56 18.87 12.05
C ARG A 240 9.47 18.06 11.36
N VAL A 241 8.26 18.60 11.31
CA VAL A 241 7.09 17.97 10.69
C VAL A 241 6.58 18.85 9.55
N CYS A 242 6.31 18.25 8.39
CA CYS A 242 5.72 18.97 7.26
C CYS A 242 4.24 19.26 7.53
N GLN A 243 3.89 20.55 7.62
CA GLN A 243 2.57 21.01 8.01
C GLN A 243 1.63 21.21 6.80
N SER A 244 0.33 21.40 7.08
CA SER A 244 -0.71 21.51 6.04
C SER A 244 -0.62 22.78 5.18
N ASN A 245 0.10 23.79 5.68
CA ASN A 245 0.46 25.05 5.03
C ASN A 245 1.72 24.96 4.16
N LEU A 246 2.26 23.74 3.96
CA LEU A 246 3.47 23.47 3.17
C LEU A 246 4.76 24.05 3.78
N ALA A 247 4.74 24.39 5.06
CA ALA A 247 5.91 24.81 5.83
C ALA A 247 6.34 23.70 6.82
N TRP A 248 7.63 23.70 7.15
CA TRP A 248 8.15 22.85 8.20
C TRP A 248 7.97 23.49 9.58
N SER A 249 7.58 22.68 10.56
CA SER A 249 7.54 23.12 11.96
C SER A 249 8.94 23.44 12.49
N GLY A 250 9.01 24.25 13.55
CA GLY A 250 10.24 24.51 14.27
C GLY A 250 11.29 25.29 13.47
N THR A 251 12.50 25.30 14.02
CA THR A 251 13.66 26.03 13.51
C THR A 251 14.61 25.10 12.75
N GLU A 252 15.37 25.68 11.82
CA GLU A 252 16.35 24.94 11.03
C GLU A 252 17.44 24.31 11.93
N PRO A 253 17.70 22.99 11.80
CA PRO A 253 18.67 22.29 12.60
C PRO A 253 20.07 22.51 12.03
N THR A 254 21.01 22.87 12.91
CA THR A 254 22.44 22.96 12.59
C THR A 254 23.24 22.21 13.63
N CYS A 255 24.38 21.64 13.23
CA CYS A 255 25.28 20.95 14.14
C CYS A 255 26.52 21.82 14.37
N ALA A 256 26.61 22.40 15.57
CA ALA A 256 27.73 23.27 15.95
C ALA A 256 28.75 22.49 16.77
N ALA A 257 30.04 22.76 16.61
CA ALA A 257 31.08 22.07 17.37
C ALA A 257 30.85 22.25 18.88
N MET A 258 30.93 21.14 19.60
CA MET A 258 30.67 21.08 21.03
C MET A 258 31.66 21.95 21.80
N ASN A 259 31.15 22.90 22.57
CA ASN A 259 32.00 23.80 23.34
C ASN A 259 32.32 23.22 24.73
N VAL A 260 33.37 22.39 24.80
CA VAL A 260 33.85 21.84 26.09
C VAL A 260 34.36 22.96 27.01
N ASN A 261 33.75 23.14 28.16
CA ASN A 261 34.21 24.03 29.21
C ASN A 261 35.22 23.33 30.14
N VAL A 262 36.50 23.67 29.95
CA VAL A 262 37.62 23.16 30.78
C VAL A 262 37.84 23.98 32.07
N GLY A 263 37.11 25.08 32.27
CA GLY A 263 37.18 25.94 33.45
C GLY A 263 36.24 25.54 34.59
N VAL A 264 35.70 24.32 34.56
CA VAL A 264 34.81 23.80 35.60
C VAL A 264 35.56 23.47 36.89
N ARG A 265 34.85 23.45 38.02
CA ARG A 265 35.44 23.26 39.36
C ARG A 265 35.72 21.80 39.73
N THR A 266 34.98 20.86 39.14
CA THR A 266 35.05 19.43 39.50
C THR A 266 35.25 18.55 38.27
N ALA A 267 35.96 17.43 38.45
CA ALA A 267 36.12 16.43 37.39
C ALA A 267 34.78 15.81 36.96
N ALA A 268 33.84 15.64 37.88
CA ALA A 268 32.49 15.17 37.55
C ALA A 268 31.77 16.13 36.59
N ALA A 269 31.81 17.44 36.85
CA ALA A 269 31.23 18.45 35.96
C ALA A 269 31.93 18.53 34.59
N LEU A 270 33.20 18.12 34.51
CA LEU A 270 33.88 17.96 33.23
C LEU A 270 33.36 16.73 32.47
N LEU A 271 33.25 15.59 33.14
CA LEU A 271 32.78 14.33 32.55
C LEU A 271 31.30 14.41 32.12
N ASP A 272 30.46 15.09 32.88
CA ASP A 272 29.03 15.29 32.59
C ASP A 272 28.78 15.94 31.22
N GLN A 273 29.68 16.83 30.79
CA GLN A 273 29.60 17.44 29.45
C GLN A 273 29.68 16.41 28.32
N PHE A 274 30.28 15.23 28.55
CA PHE A 274 30.43 14.17 27.55
C PHE A 274 29.39 13.05 27.68
N TYR A 275 28.59 13.05 28.76
CA TYR A 275 27.59 12.04 29.03
C TYR A 275 26.58 11.94 27.87
N GLU A 276 26.30 10.71 27.42
CA GLU A 276 25.49 10.36 26.23
C GLU A 276 25.99 10.93 24.88
N LYS A 277 27.01 11.80 24.88
CA LYS A 277 27.51 12.50 23.68
C LYS A 277 28.75 11.85 23.10
N ARG A 278 29.78 11.62 23.91
CA ARG A 278 31.11 11.15 23.45
C ARG A 278 31.76 10.16 24.42
N ARG A 279 32.57 9.27 23.87
CA ARG A 279 33.49 8.38 24.59
C ARG A 279 34.77 9.16 24.90
N LEU A 280 35.44 8.85 25.99
CA LEU A 280 36.72 9.49 26.34
C LEU A 280 37.85 8.48 26.26
N LEU A 281 38.93 8.84 25.58
CA LEU A 281 40.20 8.14 25.64
C LEU A 281 41.19 9.03 26.39
N ILE A 282 41.46 8.71 27.65
CA ILE A 282 42.34 9.50 28.50
C ILE A 282 43.74 8.91 28.41
N VAL A 283 44.69 9.66 27.89
CA VAL A 283 46.10 9.27 27.75
C VAL A 283 46.92 9.99 28.83
N SER A 284 47.47 9.23 29.77
CA SER A 284 48.20 9.74 30.93
C SER A 284 49.67 9.32 30.89
N THR A 285 50.56 10.25 31.22
CA THR A 285 52.01 10.00 31.32
C THR A 285 52.66 10.85 32.41
N PRO A 286 53.72 10.36 33.09
CA PRO A 286 54.49 11.16 34.05
C PRO A 286 55.30 12.29 33.39
N THR A 287 55.62 12.20 32.09
CA THR A 287 56.45 13.18 31.38
C THR A 287 56.15 13.20 29.88
N ALA A 288 56.23 14.39 29.26
CA ALA A 288 56.07 14.59 27.82
C ALA A 288 57.16 13.90 26.99
N ARG A 289 58.29 13.52 27.61
CA ARG A 289 59.39 12.78 26.95
C ARG A 289 59.15 11.28 26.91
N ASN A 290 58.10 10.77 27.53
CA ASN A 290 57.80 9.34 27.54
C ASN A 290 57.56 8.83 26.10
N LEU A 291 58.28 7.77 25.72
CA LEU A 291 58.24 7.21 24.37
C LEU A 291 56.85 6.66 24.00
N LEU A 292 56.21 5.92 24.91
CA LEU A 292 54.89 5.31 24.68
C LEU A 292 53.83 6.38 24.42
N TYR A 293 53.84 7.45 25.23
CA TYR A 293 52.96 8.60 25.04
C TYR A 293 53.09 9.23 23.66
N ARG A 294 54.33 9.50 23.22
CA ARG A 294 54.58 10.13 21.91
C ARG A 294 54.16 9.24 20.74
N LEU A 295 54.49 7.96 20.79
CA LEU A 295 54.10 7.00 19.76
C LEU A 295 52.59 6.82 19.70
N GLN A 296 51.92 6.71 20.85
CA GLN A 296 50.47 6.56 20.90
C GLN A 296 49.74 7.76 20.30
N LEU A 297 50.13 8.99 20.64
CA LEU A 297 49.51 10.18 20.07
C LEU A 297 49.73 10.29 18.56
N GLY A 298 50.90 9.89 18.07
CA GLY A 298 51.17 9.84 16.63
C GLY A 298 50.20 8.90 15.90
N MET A 299 49.95 7.70 16.45
CA MET A 299 48.98 6.75 15.90
C MET A 299 47.54 7.28 15.95
N LEU A 300 47.15 7.92 17.05
CA LEU A 300 45.80 8.48 17.19
C LEU A 300 45.57 9.65 16.23
N GLN A 301 46.57 10.52 16.02
CA GLN A 301 46.48 11.65 15.12
C GLN A 301 46.27 11.22 13.66
N GLN A 302 46.90 10.13 13.22
CA GLN A 302 46.69 9.56 11.88
C GLN A 302 45.29 8.95 11.71
N ALA A 303 44.63 8.56 12.81
CA ALA A 303 43.32 7.90 12.82
C ALA A 303 42.16 8.85 13.19
N GLN A 304 42.34 10.17 13.04
CA GLN A 304 41.38 11.18 13.49
C GLN A 304 39.96 10.96 12.94
N CYS A 305 39.82 10.70 11.64
CA CYS A 305 38.52 10.42 11.01
C CYS A 305 37.80 9.24 11.70
N SER A 306 38.52 8.15 11.98
CA SER A 306 37.95 6.95 12.62
C SER A 306 37.61 7.17 14.09
N LEU A 307 38.32 8.08 14.77
CA LEU A 307 37.99 8.51 16.14
C LEU A 307 36.70 9.31 16.16
N ASP A 308 36.52 10.25 15.22
CA ASP A 308 35.33 11.08 15.12
C ASP A 308 34.08 10.27 14.77
N LEU A 309 34.18 9.31 13.84
CA LEU A 309 33.09 8.35 13.55
C LEU A 309 32.65 7.55 14.78
N ARG A 310 33.55 7.31 15.74
CA ARG A 310 33.26 6.59 16.99
C ARG A 310 33.00 7.52 18.18
N HIS A 311 32.88 8.83 17.92
CA HIS A 311 32.58 9.86 18.91
C HIS A 311 33.60 9.86 20.06
N ILE A 312 34.89 9.68 19.75
CA ILE A 312 35.96 9.59 20.77
C ILE A 312 36.62 10.97 20.94
N THR A 313 36.66 11.45 22.18
CA THR A 313 37.50 12.60 22.58
C THR A 313 38.75 12.11 23.27
N VAL A 314 39.91 12.53 22.78
CA VAL A 314 41.19 12.27 23.43
C VAL A 314 41.45 13.35 24.49
N VAL A 315 41.72 12.91 25.72
CA VAL A 315 42.09 13.76 26.85
C VAL A 315 43.50 13.42 27.26
N GLU A 316 44.39 14.40 27.37
CA GLU A 316 45.79 14.16 27.70
C GLU A 316 46.13 14.68 29.09
N LEU A 317 46.79 13.85 29.89
CA LEU A 317 47.24 14.17 31.25
C LEU A 317 48.75 13.95 31.35
N VAL A 318 49.54 15.02 31.33
CA VAL A 318 51.00 14.98 31.20
C VAL A 318 51.66 15.61 32.42
N GLY A 319 52.57 14.89 33.07
CA GLY A 319 53.28 15.40 34.25
C GLY A 319 52.74 14.85 35.56
N VAL A 320 53.24 15.39 36.66
CA VAL A 320 52.79 15.12 38.04
C VAL A 320 52.50 16.47 38.70
N PHE A 321 51.50 16.52 39.58
CA PHE A 321 51.16 17.77 40.29
C PHE A 321 52.38 18.29 41.07
N PRO A 322 52.68 19.60 41.07
CA PRO A 322 51.88 20.73 40.58
C PRO A 322 52.06 21.07 39.09
N THR A 323 52.98 20.43 38.36
CA THR A 323 53.25 20.70 36.94
C THR A 323 52.40 19.85 35.99
N LEU A 324 51.35 19.20 36.51
CA LEU A 324 50.41 18.41 35.73
C LEU A 324 49.64 19.30 34.76
N ILE A 325 49.74 18.98 33.47
CA ILE A 325 49.00 19.63 32.40
C ILE A 325 47.92 18.67 31.92
N GLY A 326 46.68 19.13 31.94
CA GLY A 326 45.57 18.46 31.29
C GLY A 326 45.18 19.20 30.01
N ARG A 327 44.91 18.51 28.91
CA ARG A 327 44.40 19.15 27.68
C ARG A 327 43.39 18.30 26.92
N ILE A 328 42.49 18.98 26.21
CA ILE A 328 41.51 18.41 25.29
C ILE A 328 41.62 19.20 23.98
N GLY A 329 42.29 18.63 22.98
CA GLY A 329 42.69 19.37 21.78
C GLY A 329 43.53 20.61 22.14
N ALA A 330 43.07 21.80 21.73
CA ALA A 330 43.72 23.07 22.05
C ALA A 330 43.39 23.64 23.44
N LYS A 331 42.41 23.07 24.16
CA LYS A 331 41.94 23.61 25.45
C LYS A 331 42.75 23.02 26.60
N ILE A 332 43.35 23.89 27.42
CA ILE A 332 44.13 23.50 28.60
C ILE A 332 43.26 23.53 29.85
N MET A 333 43.26 22.44 30.61
CA MET A 333 42.57 22.30 31.89
C MET A 333 43.46 22.82 33.04
N PRO A 334 42.87 23.44 34.08
CA PRO A 334 43.60 23.77 35.29
C PRO A 334 44.30 22.54 35.91
N PRO A 335 45.54 22.67 36.44
CA PRO A 335 46.27 21.53 37.03
C PRO A 335 45.50 20.81 38.14
N ALA A 336 44.74 21.55 38.95
CA ALA A 336 43.88 20.97 39.99
C ALA A 336 42.74 20.12 39.39
N LEU A 337 42.12 20.55 38.30
CA LEU A 337 41.08 19.79 37.61
C LEU A 337 41.67 18.53 36.96
N ALA A 338 42.83 18.64 36.32
CA ALA A 338 43.56 17.51 35.76
C ALA A 338 43.92 16.47 36.83
N LEU A 339 44.33 16.92 38.02
CA LEU A 339 44.60 16.05 39.16
C LEU A 339 43.34 15.36 39.67
N GLN A 340 42.24 16.10 39.85
CA GLN A 340 40.96 15.53 40.26
C GLN A 340 40.48 14.46 39.28
N LEU A 341 40.58 14.70 37.96
CA LEU A 341 40.19 13.72 36.95
C LEU A 341 41.04 12.45 37.06
N ARG A 342 42.35 12.61 37.24
CA ARG A 342 43.27 11.48 37.44
C ARG A 342 42.91 10.66 38.68
N LEU A 343 42.60 11.32 39.79
CA LEU A 343 42.22 10.66 41.06
C LEU A 343 40.84 9.98 40.96
N LEU A 344 39.85 10.66 40.38
CA LEU A 344 38.49 10.15 40.19
C LEU A 344 38.50 8.84 39.40
N LEU A 345 39.30 8.79 38.34
CA LEU A 345 39.45 7.63 37.48
C LEU A 345 40.58 6.70 37.91
N ARG A 346 41.19 6.90 39.09
CA ARG A 346 42.26 6.04 39.64
C ARG A 346 43.38 5.75 38.62
N ILE A 347 43.84 6.78 37.91
CA ILE A 347 44.88 6.66 36.89
C ILE A 347 46.25 6.80 37.56
N PRO A 348 47.23 5.93 37.27
CA PRO A 348 48.54 5.98 37.91
C PRO A 348 49.30 7.28 37.58
N LEU A 349 50.04 7.79 38.56
CA LEU A 349 50.80 9.05 38.46
C LEU A 349 52.17 8.88 37.80
N TYR A 350 52.80 7.71 37.99
CA TYR A 350 54.22 7.48 37.68
C TYR A 350 54.45 6.54 36.50
N SER A 351 53.38 6.12 35.82
CA SER A 351 53.47 5.24 34.65
C SER A 351 52.58 5.75 33.52
N PHE A 352 52.93 5.33 32.30
CA PHE A 352 52.04 5.51 31.16
C PHE A 352 50.78 4.67 31.38
N SER A 353 49.62 5.27 31.14
CA SER A 353 48.35 4.57 31.21
C SER A 353 47.32 5.26 30.33
N MET A 354 46.48 4.47 29.68
CA MET A 354 45.29 4.96 29.00
C MET A 354 44.03 4.36 29.60
N VAL A 355 42.96 5.14 29.64
CA VAL A 355 41.63 4.70 30.09
C VAL A 355 40.60 5.03 29.02
N LEU A 356 39.85 4.03 28.59
CA LEU A 356 38.70 4.17 27.72
C LEU A 356 37.43 4.24 28.56
N VAL A 357 36.73 5.36 28.48
CA VAL A 357 35.44 5.59 29.14
C VAL A 357 34.35 5.65 28.08
N ASP A 358 33.25 4.93 28.30
CA ASP A 358 32.10 4.96 27.40
C ASP A 358 31.25 6.25 27.57
N LYS A 359 30.19 6.36 26.76
CA LYS A 359 29.28 7.53 26.80
C LYS A 359 28.49 7.64 28.11
N HIS A 360 28.39 6.59 28.91
CA HIS A 360 27.71 6.63 30.21
C HIS A 360 28.68 6.93 31.36
N GLY A 361 29.94 7.26 31.06
CA GLY A 361 30.97 7.51 32.07
C GLY A 361 31.56 6.24 32.68
N MET A 362 31.33 5.07 32.11
CA MET A 362 31.84 3.79 32.62
C MET A 362 33.25 3.51 32.10
N ASP A 363 34.17 3.17 33.00
CA ASP A 363 35.50 2.66 32.67
C ASP A 363 35.38 1.27 32.00
N LYS A 364 35.80 1.18 30.74
CA LYS A 364 35.66 -0.04 29.92
C LYS A 364 36.96 -0.82 29.77
N GLU A 365 38.07 -0.11 29.59
CA GLU A 365 39.33 -0.76 29.26
C GLU A 365 40.51 0.14 29.65
N ARG A 366 41.61 -0.50 30.07
CA ARG A 366 42.82 0.19 30.50
C ARG A 366 44.04 -0.38 29.81
N TYR A 367 44.86 0.51 29.26
CA TYR A 367 46.09 0.11 28.57
C TYR A 367 47.31 0.64 29.31
N VAL A 368 48.27 -0.23 29.58
CA VAL A 368 49.58 0.12 30.16
C VAL A 368 50.70 0.11 29.10
N SER A 369 50.36 -0.20 27.86
CA SER A 369 51.25 -0.25 26.69
C SER A 369 50.54 0.34 25.46
N LEU A 370 51.22 0.37 24.31
CA LEU A 370 50.66 0.88 23.06
C LEU A 370 49.45 0.04 22.62
N VAL A 371 48.44 0.72 22.08
CA VAL A 371 47.29 0.07 21.43
C VAL A 371 47.17 0.60 20.01
N THR A 372 47.04 -0.31 19.04
CA THR A 372 46.81 0.07 17.65
C THR A 372 45.40 0.67 17.51
N PRO A 373 45.19 1.68 16.65
CA PRO A 373 43.87 2.23 16.40
C PRO A 373 42.85 1.15 16.02
N VAL A 374 43.26 0.16 15.20
CA VAL A 374 42.41 -0.96 14.80
C VAL A 374 41.92 -1.78 15.99
N ALA A 375 42.81 -2.15 16.92
CA ALA A 375 42.42 -2.92 18.11
C ALA A 375 41.47 -2.12 19.02
N LEU A 376 41.76 -0.82 19.20
CA LEU A 376 40.89 0.09 19.96
C LEU A 376 39.50 0.19 19.32
N PHE A 377 39.43 0.35 18.01
CA PHE A 377 38.18 0.49 17.26
C PHE A 377 37.35 -0.79 17.28
N ASN A 378 37.99 -1.94 17.10
CA ASN A 378 37.32 -3.24 17.18
C ASN A 378 36.65 -3.45 18.54
N LEU A 379 37.31 -3.06 19.63
CA LEU A 379 36.71 -3.11 20.97
C LEU A 379 35.49 -2.19 21.06
N ILE A 380 35.61 -0.94 20.64
CA ILE A 380 34.53 0.05 20.73
C ILE A 380 33.32 -0.39 19.89
N ASP A 381 33.55 -0.98 18.73
CA ASP A 381 32.51 -1.50 17.84
C ASP A 381 31.73 -2.69 18.43
N THR A 382 32.22 -3.30 19.53
CA THR A 382 31.44 -4.28 20.30
C THR A 382 30.39 -3.65 21.23
N PHE A 383 30.49 -2.35 21.55
CA PHE A 383 29.63 -1.72 22.55
C PHE A 383 28.18 -1.59 22.05
N PRO A 384 27.16 -1.81 22.90
CA PRO A 384 25.75 -1.80 22.48
C PRO A 384 25.33 -0.51 21.74
N LEU A 385 25.57 0.66 22.35
CA LEU A 385 25.28 1.96 21.72
C LEU A 385 26.04 2.15 20.39
N ARG A 386 27.25 1.58 20.28
CA ARG A 386 28.04 1.71 19.06
C ARG A 386 27.42 0.93 17.91
N LYS A 387 26.82 -0.23 18.16
CA LYS A 387 26.14 -1.03 17.14
C LYS A 387 24.97 -0.27 16.52
N GLU A 388 24.21 0.46 17.31
CA GLU A 388 23.11 1.31 16.83
C GLU A 388 23.65 2.47 15.97
N GLU A 389 24.72 3.14 16.43
CA GLU A 389 25.41 4.19 15.66
C GLU A 389 25.93 3.68 14.30
N MET A 390 26.41 2.43 14.22
CA MET A 390 26.91 1.83 12.98
C MET A 390 25.81 1.63 11.94
N VAL A 391 24.62 1.21 12.37
CA VAL A 391 23.46 1.03 11.47
C VAL A 391 23.10 2.37 10.82
N LEU A 392 23.01 3.42 11.64
CA LEU A 392 22.70 4.77 11.16
C LEU A 392 23.79 5.30 10.21
N GLN A 393 25.06 5.05 10.50
CA GLN A 393 26.18 5.45 9.63
C GLN A 393 26.17 4.72 8.28
N ALA A 394 25.85 3.42 8.28
CA ALA A 394 25.79 2.61 7.07
C ALA A 394 24.65 3.03 6.14
N GLU A 395 23.46 3.31 6.69
CA GLU A 395 22.30 3.83 5.94
C GLU A 395 22.62 5.14 5.19
N MET A 396 23.60 5.90 5.69
CA MET A 396 23.96 7.23 5.18
C MET A 396 25.26 7.26 4.37
N GLY A 397 25.89 6.11 4.13
CA GLY A 397 27.08 6.00 3.27
C GLY A 397 28.35 6.65 3.82
N GLN A 398 28.47 6.80 5.15
CA GLN A 398 29.68 7.33 5.76
C GLN A 398 30.78 6.27 5.87
N ALA A 399 31.92 6.55 5.25
CA ALA A 399 33.16 5.83 5.44
C ALA A 399 34.32 6.83 5.50
N CYS A 400 35.33 6.55 6.32
CA CYS A 400 36.62 7.19 6.13
C CYS A 400 37.28 6.51 4.92
N ASN A 401 37.58 7.26 3.87
CA ASN A 401 38.47 6.76 2.82
C ASN A 401 39.85 6.56 3.48
N THR A 402 40.31 5.32 3.50
CA THR A 402 41.61 4.91 4.03
C THR A 402 42.76 5.46 3.22
#